data_AF-A0A959NQD7-F1
#
_entry.id   AF-A0A959NQD7-F1
#
_cell.length_a   1.000
_cell.length_b   1.000
_cell.length_c   1.000
_cell.angle_alpha   90.00
_cell.angle_beta   90.00
_cell.angle_gamma   90.00
#
_symmetry.space_group_name_H-M   'P 1'
#
loop_
_entity.id
_entity.type
_entity.pdbx_description
1 polymer ?
#
loop_
_entity_poly.entity_id
_entity_poly.type
_entity_poly.pdbx_seq_one_letter_code
_entity_poly.pdbx_strand_id
1 'polypeptide(L)'
;MAKENVEIFQSSNLIINTTSIGMLPNVDDTPTDFDAAFNNSQIVFDLVYNPIKTKFLKLAESKGATVLDGLKMFVVQGAKSFELWT
;
A
#
# COMPACT_ATOMS: atom_id res chain seq x y z
N MET A 1 1.08 2.32 22.26
CA MET A 1 0.60 2.90 20.99
C MET A 1 1.70 2.96 19.94
N ALA A 2 2.63 3.94 19.89
CA ALA A 2 3.61 4.00 18.79
C ALA A 2 4.53 2.76 18.70
N LYS A 3 5.09 2.30 19.83
CA LYS A 3 5.96 1.11 19.87
C LYS A 3 5.24 -0.18 19.46
N GLU A 4 4.02 -0.36 19.94
CA GLU A 4 3.15 -1.48 19.62
C GLU A 4 2.79 -1.52 18.13
N ASN A 5 2.47 -0.37 17.54
CA ASN A 5 2.20 -0.29 16.10
C ASN A 5 3.44 -0.65 15.28
N VAL A 6 4.64 -0.22 15.68
CA VAL A 6 5.90 -0.62 15.03
C VAL A 6 6.10 -2.13 15.10
N GLU A 7 5.81 -2.77 16.24
CA GLU A 7 5.89 -4.23 16.38
C GLU A 7 4.88 -4.96 15.46
N ILE A 8 3.64 -4.45 15.36
CA ILE A 8 2.63 -4.98 14.43
C ILE A 8 3.12 -4.90 12.98
N PHE A 9 3.64 -3.74 12.58
CA PHE A 9 4.18 -3.54 11.24
C PHE A 9 5.35 -4.51 10.98
N GLN A 10 6.35 -4.55 11.86
CA GLN A 10 7.54 -5.41 11.70
C GLN A 10 7.22 -6.91 11.66
N SER A 11 6.17 -7.35 12.38
CA SER A 11 5.73 -8.75 12.37
C SER A 11 4.77 -9.12 11.23
N SER A 12 4.30 -8.13 10.45
CA SER A 12 3.40 -8.35 9.32
C SER A 12 4.18 -8.59 8.02
N ASN A 13 3.91 -9.70 7.34
CA ASN A 13 4.51 -9.98 6.03
C ASN A 13 3.80 -9.26 4.87
N LEU A 14 2.50 -8.97 5.02
CA LEU A 14 1.69 -8.26 4.03
C LEU A 14 0.96 -7.11 4.71
N ILE A 15 1.11 -5.91 4.14
CA ILE A 15 0.46 -4.70 4.63
C ILE A 15 -0.29 -4.09 3.45
N ILE A 16 -1.58 -3.81 3.62
CA ILE A 16 -2.43 -3.26 2.56
C ILE A 16 -3.04 -1.94 3.01
N ASN A 17 -2.80 -0.86 2.27
CA ASN A 17 -3.57 0.37 2.43
C ASN A 17 -4.91 0.23 1.69
N THR A 18 -5.99 0.12 2.45
CA THR A 18 -7.37 0.08 1.95
C THR A 18 -8.14 1.37 2.24
N THR A 19 -7.43 2.46 2.56
CA THR A 19 -8.00 3.79 2.82
C THR A 19 -7.82 4.71 1.61
N SER A 20 -8.37 5.92 1.67
CA SER A 20 -8.15 6.96 0.68
C SER A 20 -6.89 7.81 0.93
N ILE A 21 -6.14 7.55 2.00
CA ILE A 21 -4.94 8.33 2.36
C ILE A 21 -3.86 8.16 1.27
N GLY A 22 -3.30 9.28 0.80
CA GLY A 22 -2.30 9.31 -0.28
C GLY A 22 -2.90 9.41 -1.70
N MET A 23 -4.23 9.43 -1.83
CA MET A 23 -4.93 9.69 -3.10
C MET A 23 -4.96 11.18 -3.41
N LEU A 24 -5.05 11.54 -4.70
CA LEU A 24 -5.31 12.93 -5.10
C LEU A 24 -6.56 13.50 -4.38
N PRO A 25 -6.53 14.77 -3.94
CA PRO A 25 -5.44 15.74 -4.10
C PRO A 25 -4.32 15.64 -3.04
N ASN A 26 -4.53 14.91 -1.95
CA ASN A 26 -3.65 14.88 -0.77
C ASN A 26 -2.53 13.83 -0.89
N VAL A 27 -1.69 14.00 -1.92
CA VAL A 27 -0.67 12.99 -2.30
C VAL A 27 0.50 12.87 -1.31
N ASP A 28 0.67 13.86 -0.43
CA ASP A 28 1.73 13.90 0.59
C ASP A 28 1.32 13.25 1.92
N ASP A 29 0.07 12.80 2.03
CA ASP A 29 -0.40 12.04 3.19
C ASP A 29 0.03 10.56 3.10
N THR A 30 0.16 9.93 4.26
CA THR A 30 0.53 8.51 4.40
C THR A 30 -0.21 7.91 5.59
N PRO A 31 -0.68 6.65 5.51
CA PRO A 31 -1.37 5.99 6.62
C PRO A 31 -0.45 5.71 7.81
N THR A 32 0.87 5.83 7.63
CA THR A 32 1.87 5.73 8.71
C THR A 32 3.11 6.58 8.40
N ASP A 33 3.70 7.13 9.46
CA ASP A 33 4.95 7.87 9.46
C ASP A 33 6.02 7.21 10.37
N PHE A 34 5.83 5.96 10.80
CA PHE A 34 6.80 5.30 11.67
C PHE A 34 8.09 4.97 10.90
N ASP A 35 9.23 5.49 11.36
CA ASP A 35 10.53 5.27 10.71
C ASP A 35 10.91 3.79 10.55
N ALA A 36 10.48 2.98 11.52
CA ALA A 36 10.70 1.53 11.58
C ALA A 36 9.46 0.74 11.16
N ALA A 37 8.56 1.29 10.32
CA ALA A 37 7.40 0.57 9.81
C ALA A 37 7.78 -0.59 8.87
N PHE A 38 8.83 -0.42 8.05
CA PHE A 38 9.08 -1.34 6.95
C PHE A 38 10.44 -2.03 6.99
N ASN A 39 10.51 -3.21 6.38
CA ASN A 39 11.73 -3.98 6.15
C ASN A 39 11.64 -4.76 4.82
N ASN A 40 12.73 -5.38 4.41
CA ASN A 40 12.86 -6.06 3.11
C ASN A 40 12.12 -7.40 2.97
N SER A 41 11.57 -7.94 4.05
CA SER A 41 10.82 -9.20 4.05
C SER A 41 9.32 -9.02 3.78
N GLN A 42 8.89 -7.76 3.60
CA GLN A 42 7.47 -7.40 3.50
C GLN A 42 7.02 -7.16 2.07
N ILE A 43 5.73 -7.39 1.87
CA ILE A 43 4.97 -6.93 0.72
C ILE A 43 4.04 -5.81 1.18
N VAL A 44 4.13 -4.66 0.53
CA VAL A 44 3.29 -3.49 0.82
C VAL A 44 2.46 -3.16 -0.40
N PHE A 45 1.14 -3.22 -0.25
CA PHE A 45 0.18 -3.02 -1.32
C PHE A 45 -0.69 -1.79 -1.03
N ASP A 46 -0.89 -0.94 -2.01
CA ASP A 46 -1.79 0.21 -1.90
C ASP A 46 -2.92 0.10 -2.92
N LEU A 47 -4.18 0.20 -2.48
CA LEU A 47 -5.32 0.19 -3.39
C LEU A 47 -5.49 1.52 -4.14
N VAL A 48 -4.83 2.59 -3.68
CA VAL A 48 -4.78 3.86 -4.41
C VAL A 48 -4.07 3.63 -5.75
N TYR A 49 -4.75 4.01 -6.85
CA TYR A 49 -4.21 3.95 -8.21
C TYR A 49 -3.96 5.33 -8.82
N ASN A 50 -4.29 6.41 -8.10
CA ASN A 50 -4.05 7.78 -8.53
C ASN A 50 -3.64 8.70 -7.36
N PRO A 51 -2.34 9.02 -7.21
CA PRO A 51 -1.22 8.64 -8.08
C PRO A 51 -0.83 7.16 -7.93
N ILE A 52 -0.19 6.59 -8.96
CA ILE A 52 0.25 5.17 -8.96
C ILE A 52 1.27 4.89 -7.84
N LYS A 53 2.19 5.82 -7.59
CA LYS A 53 3.23 5.68 -6.56
C LYS A 53 2.96 6.65 -5.41
N THR A 54 2.15 6.20 -4.44
CA THR A 54 1.82 6.98 -3.22
C THR A 54 3.05 7.17 -2.31
N LYS A 55 2.99 8.13 -1.39
CA LYS A 55 4.03 8.31 -0.36
C LYS A 55 4.24 7.04 0.47
N PHE A 56 3.17 6.32 0.79
CA PHE A 56 3.21 5.03 1.48
C PHE A 56 4.09 4.01 0.75
N LEU A 57 3.85 3.81 -0.55
CA LEU A 57 4.65 2.90 -1.36
C LEU A 57 6.11 3.37 -1.49
N LYS A 58 6.37 4.67 -1.60
CA LYS A 58 7.74 5.21 -1.64
C LYS A 58 8.48 4.95 -0.33
N LEU A 59 7.82 5.11 0.81
CA LEU A 59 8.42 4.83 2.14
C LEU A 59 8.76 3.35 2.29
N ALA A 60 7.84 2.46 1.93
CA ALA A 60 8.06 1.02 1.98
C ALA A 60 9.21 0.56 1.08
N GLU A 61 9.22 1.02 -0.18
CA GLU A 61 10.28 0.71 -1.15
C GLU A 61 11.65 1.22 -0.67
N SER A 62 11.71 2.40 -0.02
CA SER A 62 12.95 2.95 0.52
C SER A 62 13.59 2.07 1.61
N LYS A 63 12.81 1.19 2.24
CA LYS A 63 13.26 0.22 3.24
C LYS A 63 13.48 -1.19 2.65
N GLY A 64 13.37 -1.32 1.33
CA GLY A 64 13.59 -2.57 0.60
C GLY A 64 12.37 -3.50 0.53
N ALA A 65 11.19 -3.05 0.97
CA ALA A 65 9.98 -3.85 0.84
C ALA A 65 9.58 -4.02 -0.63
N THR A 66 8.96 -5.15 -0.96
CA THR A 66 8.32 -5.33 -2.26
C THR A 66 7.02 -4.55 -2.29
N VAL A 67 6.82 -3.71 -3.31
CA VAL A 67 5.62 -2.85 -3.39
C VAL A 67 4.71 -3.23 -4.56
N LEU A 68 3.40 -3.12 -4.32
CA LEU A 68 2.35 -3.32 -5.32
C LEU A 68 1.46 -2.08 -5.36
N ASP A 69 1.11 -1.60 -6.56
CA ASP A 69 0.20 -0.47 -6.75
C ASP A 69 -1.24 -0.92 -7.08
N GLY A 70 -2.19 0.00 -6.93
CA GLY A 70 -3.62 -0.28 -7.07
C GLY A 70 -4.08 -0.55 -8.51
N LEU A 71 -3.27 -0.22 -9.52
CA LEU A 71 -3.69 -0.31 -10.92
C LEU A 71 -3.96 -1.77 -11.32
N LYS A 72 -3.13 -2.70 -10.85
CA LYS A 72 -3.32 -4.11 -11.15
C LYS A 72 -4.66 -4.63 -10.61
N MET A 73 -5.01 -4.26 -9.38
CA MET A 73 -6.32 -4.62 -8.80
C MET A 73 -7.46 -3.98 -9.59
N PHE A 74 -7.35 -2.69 -9.92
CA PHE A 74 -8.35 -1.97 -10.70
C PHE A 74 -8.67 -2.63 -12.04
N VAL A 75 -7.65 -3.13 -12.75
CA VAL A 75 -7.82 -3.84 -14.02
C VAL A 75 -8.39 -5.25 -13.81
N VAL A 76 -7.81 -6.03 -12.89
CA VAL A 76 -8.20 -7.44 -12.69
C VAL A 76 -9.65 -7.57 -12.20
N GLN A 77 -10.12 -6.68 -11.32
CA GLN A 77 -11.51 -6.72 -10.87
C GLN A 77 -12.50 -6.45 -12.01
N GLY A 78 -12.14 -5.54 -12.93
CA GLY A 78 -12.96 -5.22 -14.09
C GLY A 78 -12.98 -6.37 -15.09
N ALA A 79 -11.82 -6.98 -15.35
CA ALA A 79 -11.72 -8.16 -16.20
C ALA A 79 -12.55 -9.33 -15.66
N LYS A 80 -12.54 -9.55 -14.33
CA LYS A 80 -13.33 -10.64 -13.74
C LYS A 80 -14.83 -10.37 -13.86
N SER A 81 -15.25 -9.12 -13.73
CA SER A 81 -16.64 -8.73 -13.90
C SER A 81 -17.11 -8.94 -15.35
N PHE A 82 -16.25 -8.62 -16.33
CA PHE A 82 -16.51 -8.88 -17.74
C PHE A 82 -16.69 -10.38 -18.03
N GLU A 83 -15.76 -11.22 -17.56
CA GLU A 83 -15.84 -12.69 -17.70
C GLU A 83 -17.13 -13.29 -17.12
N LEU A 84 -17.68 -12.70 -16.05
CA LEU A 84 -18.90 -13.18 -15.42
C LEU A 84 -20.19 -12.77 -16.14
N TRP A 85 -20.15 -11.68 -16.91
CA TRP A 85 -21.34 -11.07 -17.51
C TRP A 85 -21.43 -11.18 -19.03
N THR A 86 -20.37 -11.63 -19.72
CA THR A 86 -20.34 -11.89 -21.16
C THR A 86 -20.12 -13.36 -21.46
#